data_AF-A0A9X3BRT6-F1
#
_entry.id   AF-A0A9X3BRT6-F1
#
_cell.length_a   1.000
_cell.length_b   1.000
_cell.length_c   1.000
_cell.angle_alpha   90.00
_cell.angle_beta   90.00
_cell.angle_gamma   90.00
#
_symmetry.space_group_name_H-M   'P 1'
#
loop_
_entity.id
_entity.type
_entity.pdbx_description
1 polymer ?
#
loop_
_entity_poly.entity_id
_entity_poly.type
_entity_poly.pdbx_seq_one_letter_code
_entity_poly.pdbx_strand_id
1 'polypeptide(L)'
;MAELHRVGDELEVRLSTVEKIAALHGDLRVPVSAVTGVGVVDTPLAAVSGVRAPGLHWPGRTKIGTWRRRDGKTFAVARSGVPAVQVDLAGQGFDRLVVSVGDAEEVAAALR
;
A
#
# COMPACT_ATOMS: atom_id res chain seq x y z
N MET A 1 11.36 7.32 1.24
CA MET A 1 10.63 6.03 1.28
C MET A 1 9.16 6.35 1.06
N ALA A 2 8.31 5.40 0.69
CA ALA A 2 6.88 5.66 0.63
C ALA A 2 6.34 6.08 2.00
N GLU A 3 5.39 6.99 2.00
CA GLU A 3 4.76 7.53 3.18
C GLU A 3 3.24 7.47 3.03
N LEU A 4 2.55 7.36 4.15
CA LEU A 4 1.09 7.25 4.21
C LEU A 4 0.58 8.33 5.15
N HIS A 5 -0.21 9.25 4.63
CA HIS A 5 -0.66 10.45 5.35
C HIS A 5 -2.15 10.64 5.23
N ARG A 6 -2.81 11.09 6.30
CA ARG A 6 -4.15 11.67 6.21
C ARG A 6 -4.05 13.17 6.01
N VAL A 7 -4.68 13.68 4.96
CA VAL A 7 -4.72 15.10 4.59
C VAL A 7 -6.19 15.52 4.49
N GLY A 8 -6.74 16.01 5.60
CA GLY A 8 -8.17 16.28 5.71
C GLY A 8 -8.99 15.00 5.58
N ASP A 9 -9.83 14.95 4.54
CA ASP A 9 -10.69 13.81 4.22
C ASP A 9 -10.08 12.86 3.17
N GLU A 10 -8.81 13.04 2.84
CA GLU A 10 -8.08 12.19 1.90
C GLU A 10 -6.96 11.41 2.60
N LEU A 11 -6.79 10.15 2.23
CA LEU A 11 -5.62 9.33 2.52
C LEU A 11 -4.68 9.39 1.32
N GLU A 12 -3.46 9.89 1.54
CA GLU A 12 -2.44 10.04 0.52
C GLU A 12 -1.29 9.03 0.73
N VAL A 13 -1.01 8.24 -0.32
CA VAL A 13 0.23 7.45 -0.43
C VAL A 13 1.22 8.27 -1.26
N ARG A 14 2.27 8.78 -0.62
CA ARG A 14 3.36 9.49 -1.30
C ARG A 14 4.47 8.52 -1.63
N LEU A 15 4.89 8.50 -2.88
CA LEU A 15 5.96 7.67 -3.38
C LEU A 15 7.21 8.51 -3.64
N SER A 16 8.38 7.97 -3.31
CA SER A 16 9.63 8.50 -3.84
C SER A 16 9.70 8.32 -5.36
N THR A 17 10.55 9.09 -6.03
CA THR A 17 10.74 9.00 -7.49
C THR A 17 11.06 7.58 -7.96
N VAL A 18 11.91 6.85 -7.23
CA VAL A 18 12.27 5.47 -7.55
C VAL A 18 11.06 4.53 -7.39
N GLU A 19 10.23 4.73 -6.37
CA GLU A 19 9.01 3.96 -6.17
C GLU A 19 7.97 4.23 -7.25
N LYS A 20 7.86 5.48 -7.74
CA LYS A 20 6.96 5.80 -8.86
C LYS A 20 7.34 5.03 -10.12
N ILE A 21 8.63 5.00 -10.45
CA ILE A 21 9.17 4.23 -11.57
C ILE A 21 8.94 2.73 -11.34
N ALA A 22 9.28 2.22 -10.16
CA ALA A 22 9.14 0.80 -9.83
C ALA A 22 7.68 0.33 -9.81
N ALA A 23 6.75 1.16 -9.33
CA ALA A 23 5.33 0.87 -9.30
C ALA A 23 4.67 0.98 -10.67
N LEU A 24 5.28 1.75 -11.58
CA LEU A 24 4.63 2.29 -12.77
C LEU A 24 3.32 3.02 -12.40
N HIS A 25 3.39 3.80 -11.33
CA HIS A 25 2.27 4.56 -10.77
C HIS A 25 2.76 5.83 -10.07
N GLY A 26 1.96 6.90 -10.07
CA GLY A 26 2.23 8.11 -9.28
C GLY A 26 1.82 7.95 -7.81
N ASP A 27 1.74 9.09 -7.11
CA ASP A 27 1.12 9.13 -5.78
C ASP A 27 -0.36 8.71 -5.86
N LEU A 28 -0.91 8.21 -4.75
CA LEU A 28 -2.32 7.81 -4.66
C LEU A 28 -3.04 8.67 -3.64
N ARG A 29 -4.28 9.01 -3.96
CA ARG A 29 -5.21 9.67 -3.04
C ARG A 29 -6.53 8.93 -3.09
N VAL A 30 -7.06 8.61 -1.92
CA VAL A 30 -8.38 7.98 -1.75
C VAL A 30 -9.12 8.65 -0.61
N PRO A 31 -10.44 8.83 -0.71
CA PRO A 31 -11.20 9.45 0.36
C PRO A 31 -11.19 8.55 1.61
N VAL A 32 -11.06 9.15 2.78
CA VAL A 32 -11.10 8.44 4.08
C VAL A 32 -12.43 7.71 4.26
N SER A 33 -13.53 8.23 3.70
CA SER A 33 -14.84 7.57 3.70
C SER A 33 -14.87 6.24 2.96
N ALA A 34 -13.90 5.96 2.09
CA ALA A 34 -13.75 4.67 1.42
C ALA A 34 -12.95 3.66 2.24
N VAL A 35 -12.29 4.07 3.33
CA VAL A 35 -11.51 3.19 4.20
C VAL A 35 -12.45 2.33 5.04
N THR A 36 -12.32 1.01 4.92
CA THR A 36 -13.15 0.03 5.65
C THR A 36 -12.35 -0.73 6.71
N GLY A 37 -11.02 -0.66 6.66
CA GLY A 37 -10.15 -1.28 7.66
C GLY A 37 -8.72 -0.76 7.58
N VAL A 38 -8.06 -0.67 8.74
CA VAL A 38 -6.64 -0.30 8.86
C VAL A 38 -5.96 -1.25 9.85
N GLY A 39 -4.88 -1.89 9.41
CA GLY A 39 -4.10 -2.82 10.22
C GLY A 39 -2.60 -2.74 9.95
N VAL A 40 -1.82 -3.24 10.90
CA VAL A 40 -0.36 -3.39 10.75
C VAL A 40 -0.05 -4.81 10.31
N VAL A 41 0.96 -4.96 9.46
CA VAL A 41 1.40 -6.23 8.91
C VAL A 41 2.92 -6.35 9.02
N ASP A 42 3.38 -7.31 9.83
CA ASP A 42 4.81 -7.58 10.06
C ASP A 42 5.47 -8.34 8.91
N THR A 43 4.68 -8.98 8.05
CA THR A 43 5.16 -9.73 6.88
C THR A 43 4.58 -9.18 5.57
N PRO A 44 4.96 -7.96 5.14
CA PRO A 44 4.31 -7.27 4.02
C PRO A 44 4.34 -8.05 2.71
N LEU A 45 5.44 -8.78 2.43
CA LEU A 45 5.56 -9.55 1.19
C LEU A 45 4.54 -10.69 1.12
N ALA A 46 4.18 -11.30 2.26
CA ALA A 46 3.17 -12.35 2.34
C ALA A 46 1.75 -11.79 2.24
N ALA A 47 1.53 -10.58 2.75
CA ALA A 47 0.26 -9.85 2.66
C ALA A 47 -0.18 -9.55 1.22
N VAL A 48 0.79 -9.43 0.31
CA VAL A 48 0.55 -9.12 -1.10
C VAL A 48 0.44 -10.41 -1.92
N SER A 49 -0.79 -10.76 -2.31
CA SER A 49 -1.11 -11.94 -3.12
C SER A 49 -1.76 -11.58 -4.45
N GLY A 50 -1.75 -12.53 -5.39
CA GLY A 50 -2.33 -12.38 -6.73
C GLY A 50 -1.28 -12.26 -7.85
N VAL A 51 -1.76 -11.96 -9.05
CA VAL A 51 -0.93 -11.82 -10.26
C VAL A 51 -0.44 -10.38 -10.39
N ARG A 52 0.88 -10.20 -10.51
CA ARG A 52 1.50 -8.88 -10.71
C ARG A 52 1.07 -8.28 -12.05
N ALA A 53 0.55 -7.06 -12.06
CA ALA A 53 0.20 -6.31 -13.27
C ALA A 53 -0.16 -4.83 -12.99
N PRO A 54 0.75 -3.83 -13.14
CA PRO A 54 2.19 -3.86 -13.44
C PRO A 54 3.06 -3.70 -12.16
N GLY A 55 4.39 -3.54 -12.31
CA GLY A 55 5.29 -3.12 -11.21
C GLY A 55 6.57 -3.96 -11.06
N LEU A 56 7.35 -3.67 -10.02
CA LEU A 56 8.59 -4.35 -9.66
C LEU A 56 8.34 -5.46 -8.63
N HIS A 57 8.89 -6.64 -8.91
CA HIS A 57 9.01 -7.70 -7.92
C HIS A 57 10.44 -8.20 -7.85
N TRP A 58 11.05 -8.08 -6.66
CA TRP A 58 12.32 -8.73 -6.35
C TRP A 58 12.04 -9.85 -5.33
N PRO A 59 12.19 -11.13 -5.70
CA PRO A 59 11.92 -12.26 -4.82
C PRO A 59 12.61 -12.14 -3.45
N GLY A 60 11.83 -12.26 -2.37
CA GLY A 60 12.32 -12.16 -0.99
C GLY A 60 12.70 -10.75 -0.51
N ARG A 61 12.60 -9.71 -1.35
CA ARG A 61 13.00 -8.33 -0.97
C ARG A 61 11.89 -7.32 -1.08
N THR A 62 11.21 -7.22 -2.23
CA THR A 62 10.21 -6.17 -2.45
C THR A 62 9.12 -6.52 -3.46
N LYS A 63 7.95 -5.92 -3.25
CA LYS A 63 6.80 -5.91 -4.16
C LYS A 63 6.29 -4.47 -4.25
N ILE A 64 6.55 -3.80 -5.38
CA ILE A 64 6.14 -2.42 -5.65
C ILE A 64 5.27 -2.36 -6.91
N GLY A 65 4.06 -1.82 -6.84
CA GLY A 65 3.11 -1.74 -7.96
C GLY A 65 1.76 -2.43 -7.67
N THR A 66 1.15 -3.03 -8.69
CA THR A 66 -0.21 -3.58 -8.62
C THR A 66 -0.23 -5.10 -8.65
N TRP A 67 -1.00 -5.69 -7.72
CA TRP A 67 -1.32 -7.12 -7.68
C TRP A 67 -2.82 -7.33 -7.83
N ARG A 68 -3.20 -8.13 -8.82
CA ARG A 68 -4.60 -8.45 -9.12
C ARG A 68 -4.98 -9.79 -8.50
N ARG A 69 -6.06 -9.78 -7.73
CA ARG A 69 -6.77 -10.98 -7.25
C ARG A 69 -8.07 -11.14 -8.02
N ARG A 70 -8.75 -12.25 -7.79
CA ARG A 70 -10.08 -12.50 -8.37
C ARG A 70 -11.07 -11.39 -8.03
N ASP A 71 -11.06 -10.93 -6.79
CA ASP A 71 -12.08 -10.03 -6.25
C ASP A 71 -11.57 -8.59 -6.03
N GLY A 72 -10.38 -8.25 -6.55
CA GLY A 72 -9.87 -6.89 -6.46
C GLY A 72 -8.39 -6.71 -6.75
N LYS A 73 -7.84 -5.55 -6.35
CA LYS A 73 -6.50 -5.07 -6.73
C LYS A 73 -5.80 -4.45 -5.53
N THR A 74 -4.65 -5.01 -5.16
CA THR A 74 -3.75 -4.37 -4.20
C THR A 74 -2.77 -3.46 -4.89
N PHE A 75 -2.65 -2.23 -4.40
CA PHE A 75 -1.45 -1.43 -4.60
C PHE A 75 -0.47 -1.71 -3.46
N ALA A 76 0.75 -2.12 -3.78
CA ALA A 76 1.75 -2.46 -2.79
C ALA A 76 3.02 -1.63 -2.95
N VAL A 77 3.58 -1.23 -1.81
CA VAL A 77 4.98 -0.84 -1.63
C VAL A 77 5.49 -1.64 -0.44
N ALA A 78 5.62 -2.95 -0.61
CA ALA A 78 5.94 -3.89 0.45
C ALA A 78 7.43 -4.24 0.42
N ARG A 79 8.12 -4.12 1.57
CA ARG A 79 9.54 -4.40 1.74
C ARG A 79 9.76 -5.45 2.81
N SER A 80 10.72 -6.35 2.60
CA SER A 80 11.17 -7.27 3.65
C SER A 80 11.85 -6.52 4.78
N GLY A 81 11.56 -6.90 6.04
CA GLY A 81 12.19 -6.32 7.23
C GLY A 81 11.67 -4.94 7.64
N VAL A 82 10.63 -4.42 7.00
CA VAL A 82 9.94 -3.18 7.37
C VAL A 82 8.47 -3.49 7.49
N PRO A 83 7.80 -3.25 8.64
CA PRO A 83 6.36 -3.49 8.76
C PRO A 83 5.59 -2.62 7.76
N ALA A 84 4.34 -2.98 7.50
CA ALA A 84 3.47 -2.24 6.60
C ALA A 84 2.13 -1.91 7.23
N VAL A 85 1.55 -0.80 6.79
CA VAL A 85 0.14 -0.52 7.01
C VAL A 85 -0.64 -1.13 5.86
N GLN A 86 -1.59 -2.00 6.19
CA GLN A 86 -2.63 -2.44 5.28
C GLN A 86 -3.87 -1.56 5.47
N VAL A 87 -4.39 -1.04 4.36
CA VAL A 87 -5.65 -0.30 4.32
C VAL A 87 -6.59 -1.02 3.37
N ASP A 88 -7.76 -1.43 3.85
CA ASP A 88 -8.83 -2.00 3.03
C ASP A 88 -9.79 -0.87 2.59
N LEU A 89 -10.19 -0.91 1.31
CA LEU A 89 -10.93 0.16 0.64
C LEU A 89 -12.19 -0.38 -0.06
N ALA A 90 -13.26 0.41 -0.06
CA ALA A 90 -14.49 0.14 -0.79
C ALA A 90 -14.73 1.16 -1.91
N GLY A 91 -15.16 0.68 -3.09
CA GLY A 91 -15.53 1.55 -4.22
C GLY A 91 -14.36 2.28 -4.90
N GLN A 92 -13.12 1.88 -4.64
CA GLN A 92 -11.91 2.50 -5.20
C GLN A 92 -11.25 1.65 -6.28
N GLY A 93 -10.33 2.26 -7.04
CA GLY A 93 -9.54 1.56 -8.06
C GLY A 93 -8.63 0.46 -7.49
N PHE A 94 -8.29 0.55 -6.21
CA PHE A 94 -7.64 -0.50 -5.41
C PHE A 94 -8.56 -0.83 -4.24
N ASP A 95 -8.72 -2.12 -3.93
CA ASP A 95 -9.49 -2.59 -2.77
C ASP A 95 -8.60 -2.72 -1.52
N ARG A 96 -7.27 -2.65 -1.71
CA ARG A 96 -6.30 -2.76 -0.63
C ARG A 96 -5.02 -2.01 -0.95
N LEU A 97 -4.48 -1.32 0.03
CA LEU A 97 -3.15 -0.73 0.02
C LEU A 97 -2.28 -1.52 1.00
N VAL A 98 -1.04 -1.84 0.64
CA VAL A 98 -0.03 -2.40 1.56
C VAL A 98 1.23 -1.57 1.43
N VAL A 99 1.51 -0.70 2.39
CA VAL A 99 2.59 0.28 2.31
C VAL A 99 3.55 0.08 3.48
N SER A 100 4.78 -0.34 3.20
CA SER A 100 5.83 -0.44 4.21
C SER A 100 6.27 0.93 4.68
N VAL A 101 6.14 1.18 5.98
CA VAL A 101 6.52 2.41 6.68
C VAL A 101 7.22 2.01 7.99
N GLY A 102 8.22 2.80 8.42
CA GLY A 102 9.03 2.46 9.60
C GLY A 102 8.21 2.39 10.89
N ASP A 103 7.29 3.34 11.07
CA ASP A 103 6.48 3.51 12.28
C ASP A 103 5.03 3.05 12.04
N ALA A 104 4.86 1.84 11.51
CA ALA A 104 3.57 1.35 11.03
C ALA A 104 2.43 1.39 12.07
N GLU A 105 2.74 1.14 13.34
CA GLU A 105 1.75 1.23 14.43
C GLU A 105 1.23 2.66 14.63
N GLU A 106 2.14 3.64 14.69
CA GLU A 106 1.78 5.05 14.84
C GLU A 106 0.99 5.55 13.63
N VAL A 107 1.45 5.21 12.42
CA VAL A 107 0.77 5.54 11.17
C VAL A 107 -0.62 4.90 11.13
N ALA A 108 -0.76 3.62 11.46
CA ALA A 108 -2.06 2.96 11.49
C ALA A 108 -3.02 3.58 12.52
N ALA A 109 -2.52 3.97 13.70
CA ALA A 109 -3.31 4.63 14.72
C ALA A 109 -3.81 6.01 14.26
N ALA A 110 -2.99 6.79 13.55
CA ALA A 110 -3.36 8.10 13.02
C ALA A 110 -4.41 8.04 11.88
N LEU A 111 -4.61 6.87 11.28
CA LEU A 111 -5.54 6.65 10.17
C LEU A 111 -6.91 6.10 10.57
N ARG A 112 -7.08 5.67 11.82
CA ARG A 112 -8.38 5.25 12.37
C ARG A 112 -9.22 6.47 12.76
#